data_AF-A0A534UG57-F1
#
_entry.id   AF-A0A534UG57-F1
#
_cell.length_a   1.000
_cell.length_b   1.000
_cell.length_c   1.000
_cell.angle_alpha   90.00
_cell.angle_beta   90.00
_cell.angle_gamma   90.00
#
_symmetry.space_group_name_H-M   'P 1'
#
loop_
_entity.id
_entity.type
_entity.pdbx_description
1 polymer ?
#
loop_
_entity_poly.entity_id
_entity_poly.type
_entity_poly.pdbx_seq_one_letter_code
_entity_poly.pdbx_strand_id
1 'polypeptide(L)'
;MRPLIAGLAIAGLSLFAASSFAQQQRRYEVDPKTKWAVGAKQTPADELKKQLEAGTVMIIDVRQPSSFEKETIPGAINVPLDQLEGYLKKLSKDTYIVFT
;
A
#
# COMPACT_ATOMS: atom_id res chain seq x y z
N MET A 1 -37.75 40.90 33.10
CA MET A 1 -38.08 39.48 33.31
C MET A 1 -37.81 38.73 32.00
N ARG A 2 -36.91 37.74 32.01
CA ARG A 2 -36.57 36.92 30.84
C ARG A 2 -37.35 35.60 30.93
N PRO A 3 -38.05 35.13 29.88
CA PRO A 3 -38.48 33.74 29.84
C PRO A 3 -37.42 32.87 29.14
N LEU A 4 -36.99 31.83 29.85
CA LEU A 4 -36.25 30.67 29.36
C LEU A 4 -37.26 29.55 29.11
N ILE A 5 -37.35 29.03 27.88
CA ILE A 5 -37.82 27.69 27.50
C ILE A 5 -37.00 27.34 26.23
N ALA A 6 -35.91 26.57 26.26
CA ALA A 6 -35.74 25.14 26.49
C ALA A 6 -36.49 24.24 25.47
N GLY A 7 -35.79 23.72 24.45
CA GLY A 7 -36.35 22.65 23.62
C GLY A 7 -35.60 22.30 22.32
N LEU A 8 -34.81 21.22 22.39
CA LEU A 8 -34.65 20.18 21.35
C LEU A 8 -33.70 20.39 20.14
N ALA A 9 -32.42 20.13 20.41
CA ALA A 9 -31.61 19.08 19.77
C ALA A 9 -31.92 18.67 18.31
N ILE A 10 -31.29 19.33 17.32
CA ILE A 10 -30.79 18.67 16.08
C ILE A 10 -29.47 19.33 15.68
N ALA A 11 -28.39 19.04 16.40
CA ALA A 11 -27.02 19.38 15.96
C ALA A 11 -26.10 18.14 16.06
N GLY A 12 -26.68 16.95 15.88
CA GLY A 12 -25.98 15.67 16.07
C GLY A 12 -25.78 14.84 14.80
N LEU A 13 -26.24 15.31 13.63
CA LEU A 13 -26.27 14.50 12.40
C LEU A 13 -25.54 15.14 11.21
N SER A 14 -24.42 15.84 11.46
CA SER A 14 -23.60 16.38 10.35
C SER A 14 -22.10 16.10 10.47
N LEU A 15 -21.59 15.67 11.63
CA LEU A 15 -20.15 15.43 11.77
C LEU A 15 -19.69 13.99 11.49
N PHE A 16 -20.59 13.00 11.44
CA PHE A 16 -20.17 11.60 11.19
C PHE A 16 -20.07 11.22 9.70
N ALA A 17 -20.72 11.96 8.80
CA ALA A 17 -20.71 11.62 7.37
C ALA A 17 -19.38 11.98 6.66
N ALA A 18 -18.64 12.97 7.16
CA ALA A 18 -17.39 13.41 6.53
C ALA A 18 -16.25 12.40 6.73
N SER A 19 -16.24 11.68 7.85
CA SER A 19 -15.19 10.73 8.22
C SER A 19 -15.18 9.47 7.36
N SER A 20 -16.36 8.97 6.97
CA SER A 20 -16.49 7.78 6.12
C SER A 20 -16.21 8.08 4.64
N PHE A 21 -16.50 9.30 4.18
CA PHE A 21 -16.19 9.74 2.81
C PHE A 21 -14.70 9.99 2.62
N ALA A 22 -14.02 10.53 3.64
CA ALA A 22 -12.60 10.79 3.61
C ALA A 22 -11.74 9.51 3.73
N GLN A 23 -12.31 8.36 4.12
CA GLN A 23 -11.66 7.03 4.19
C GLN A 23 -11.95 6.15 2.95
N GLN A 24 -12.82 6.58 2.04
CA GLN A 24 -12.94 6.02 0.68
C GLN A 24 -11.73 6.48 -0.18
N GLN A 25 -10.54 6.40 0.41
CA GLN A 25 -9.28 6.98 -0.03
C GLN A 25 -8.73 6.20 -1.22
N ARG A 26 -8.61 6.90 -2.35
CA ARG A 26 -7.81 6.53 -3.54
C ARG A 26 -7.64 5.03 -3.75
N ARG A 27 -8.71 4.33 -4.15
CA ARG A 27 -8.49 3.08 -4.89
C ARG A 27 -7.76 3.45 -6.16
N TYR A 28 -6.49 3.05 -6.26
CA TYR A 28 -5.78 3.08 -7.53
C TYR A 28 -6.66 2.41 -8.57
N GLU A 29 -6.73 2.98 -9.77
CA GLU A 29 -7.46 2.34 -10.86
C GLU A 29 -6.88 0.94 -11.06
N VAL A 30 -7.74 -0.06 -11.20
CA VAL A 30 -7.33 -1.45 -11.41
C VAL A 30 -7.72 -1.83 -12.83
N ASP A 31 -6.76 -2.31 -13.60
CA ASP A 31 -7.02 -2.81 -14.95
C ASP A 31 -7.99 -4.01 -14.85
N PRO A 32 -9.13 -3.98 -15.58
CA PRO A 32 -10.18 -4.99 -15.42
C PRO A 32 -9.78 -6.38 -15.94
N LYS A 33 -8.79 -6.47 -16.82
CA LYS A 33 -8.27 -7.72 -17.40
C LYS A 33 -7.23 -8.36 -16.50
N THR A 34 -6.25 -7.57 -16.05
CA THR A 34 -5.11 -8.09 -15.26
C THR A 34 -5.43 -8.15 -13.76
N LYS A 35 -6.40 -7.34 -13.29
CA LYS A 35 -6.70 -7.10 -11.86
C LYS A 35 -5.60 -6.37 -11.11
N TRP A 36 -4.71 -5.70 -11.82
CA TRP A 36 -3.55 -5.02 -11.25
C TRP A 36 -3.75 -3.50 -11.25
N ALA A 37 -3.03 -2.80 -10.37
CA ALA A 37 -3.04 -1.34 -10.37
C ALA A 37 -2.54 -0.79 -11.73
N VAL A 38 -3.27 0.17 -12.29
CA VAL A 38 -2.88 0.87 -13.51
C VAL A 38 -1.51 1.52 -13.31
N GLY A 39 -0.58 1.20 -14.21
CA GLY A 39 0.82 1.66 -14.13
C GLY A 39 1.77 0.68 -13.44
N ALA A 40 1.27 -0.38 -12.79
CA ALA A 40 2.13 -1.48 -12.33
C ALA A 40 2.72 -2.20 -13.56
N LYS A 41 4.06 -2.31 -13.58
CA LYS A 41 4.77 -3.01 -14.64
C LYS A 41 5.11 -4.43 -14.19
N GLN A 42 4.76 -5.40 -15.02
CA GLN A 42 5.19 -6.78 -14.86
C GLN A 42 6.65 -6.94 -15.22
N THR A 43 7.38 -7.70 -14.42
CA THR A 43 8.70 -8.20 -14.78
C THR A 43 8.61 -9.72 -14.89
N PRO A 44 8.80 -10.30 -16.09
CA PRO A 44 8.85 -11.75 -16.26
C PRO A 44 9.96 -12.38 -15.41
N ALA A 45 9.74 -13.61 -14.94
CA ALA A 45 10.67 -14.29 -14.03
C ALA A 45 12.10 -14.40 -14.59
N ASP A 46 12.24 -14.72 -15.89
CA ASP A 46 13.55 -14.83 -16.54
C ASP A 46 14.29 -13.50 -16.63
N GLU A 47 13.56 -12.38 -16.77
CA GLU A 47 14.15 -11.04 -16.78
C GLU A 47 14.57 -10.62 -15.38
N LEU A 48 13.72 -10.88 -14.38
CA LEU A 48 14.04 -10.62 -12.97
C LEU A 48 15.29 -11.40 -12.54
N LYS A 49 15.41 -12.66 -12.96
CA LYS A 49 16.60 -13.48 -12.68
C LYS A 49 17.88 -12.86 -13.25
N LYS A 50 17.85 -12.38 -14.50
CA LYS A 50 19.01 -11.70 -15.12
C LYS A 50 19.39 -10.42 -14.38
N GLN A 51 18.40 -9.63 -13.96
CA GLN A 51 18.63 -8.40 -13.20
C GLN A 51 19.20 -8.68 -11.80
N LEU A 52 18.73 -9.74 -11.14
CA LEU A 52 19.28 -10.22 -9.88
C LEU A 52 20.74 -10.63 -10.02
N GLU A 53 21.06 -11.44 -11.03
CA GLU A 53 22.44 -11.89 -11.32
C GLU A 53 23.36 -10.71 -11.67
N ALA A 54 22.83 -9.67 -12.32
CA ALA A 54 23.55 -8.43 -12.62
C ALA A 54 23.66 -7.46 -11.42
N GLY A 55 22.96 -7.71 -10.32
CA GLY A 55 22.91 -6.82 -9.16
C GLY A 55 22.21 -5.47 -9.41
N THR A 56 21.32 -5.41 -10.41
CA THR A 56 20.65 -4.17 -10.84
C THR A 56 19.23 -4.01 -10.28
N VAL A 57 18.72 -5.01 -9.57
CA VAL A 57 17.38 -5.01 -8.96
C VAL A 57 17.45 -5.41 -7.49
N MET A 58 16.56 -4.83 -6.70
CA MET A 58 16.28 -5.28 -5.35
C MET A 58 14.87 -5.89 -5.30
N ILE A 59 14.75 -7.09 -4.73
CA ILE A 59 13.45 -7.72 -4.49
C ILE A 59 13.01 -7.44 -3.06
N ILE A 60 11.82 -6.85 -2.92
CA ILE A 60 11.17 -6.64 -1.62
C ILE A 60 9.93 -7.53 -1.56
N ASP A 61 9.92 -8.47 -0.63
CA ASP A 61 8.78 -9.33 -0.35
C ASP A 61 7.91 -8.70 0.74
N VAL A 62 6.68 -8.31 0.38
CA VAL A 62 5.80 -7.51 1.25
C VAL A 62 4.82 -8.37 2.07
N ARG A 63 4.96 -9.70 1.96
CA ARG A 63 4.13 -10.66 2.69
C ARG A 63 4.50 -10.71 4.17
N GLN A 64 3.68 -11.40 4.95
CA GLN A 64 3.97 -11.64 6.36
C GLN A 64 5.26 -12.46 6.54
N PRO A 65 6.02 -12.24 7.63
CA PRO A 65 7.26 -12.98 7.88
C PRO A 65 7.10 -14.49 7.85
N SER A 66 5.99 -15.01 8.39
CA SER A 66 5.69 -16.45 8.41
C SER A 66 5.46 -17.06 7.02
N SER A 67 5.09 -16.27 6.01
CA SER A 67 5.02 -16.69 4.61
C SER A 67 6.39 -16.66 3.94
N PHE A 68 7.16 -15.60 4.21
CA PHE A 68 8.52 -15.43 3.70
C PHE A 68 9.46 -16.55 4.16
N GLU A 69 9.39 -16.92 5.45
CA GLU A 69 10.19 -17.99 6.05
C GLU A 69 9.90 -19.37 5.46
N LYS A 70 8.68 -19.60 4.96
CA LYS A 70 8.30 -20.87 4.33
C LYS A 70 8.90 -20.98 2.93
N GLU A 71 8.75 -19.93 2.13
CA GLU A 71 9.26 -19.86 0.77
C GLU A 71 9.37 -18.40 0.31
N THR A 72 10.44 -18.08 -0.41
CA THR A 72 10.64 -16.77 -1.02
C THR A 72 11.65 -16.88 -2.15
N ILE A 73 11.76 -15.83 -2.97
CA ILE A 73 12.76 -15.75 -4.03
C ILE A 73 14.14 -15.54 -3.38
N PRO A 74 15.17 -16.34 -3.73
CA PRO A 74 16.52 -16.12 -3.22
C PRO A 74 17.01 -14.70 -3.47
N GLY A 75 17.55 -14.05 -2.42
CA GLY A 75 18.00 -12.66 -2.46
C GLY A 75 16.91 -11.63 -2.18
N ALA A 76 15.66 -12.03 -1.99
CA ALA A 76 14.60 -11.13 -1.54
C ALA A 76 14.81 -10.71 -0.08
N ILE A 77 14.38 -9.47 0.24
CA ILE A 77 14.35 -8.93 1.59
C ILE A 77 12.89 -8.83 2.01
N ASN A 78 12.53 -9.42 3.16
CA ASN A 78 11.18 -9.27 3.70
C ASN A 78 11.00 -7.87 4.31
N VAL A 79 10.05 -7.12 3.78
CA VAL A 79 9.60 -5.85 4.36
C VAL A 79 8.07 -5.89 4.34
N PRO A 80 7.43 -6.36 5.43
CA PRO A 80 5.98 -6.45 5.52
C PRO A 80 5.29 -5.15 5.11
N LEU A 81 4.12 -5.27 4.48
CA LEU A 81 3.41 -4.14 3.86
C LEU A 81 3.19 -2.95 4.81
N ASP A 82 2.94 -3.21 6.09
CA ASP A 82 2.75 -2.20 7.14
C ASP A 82 4.04 -1.44 7.49
N GLN A 83 5.20 -2.01 7.19
CA GLN A 83 6.53 -1.42 7.40
C GLN A 83 7.11 -0.79 6.12
N LEU A 84 6.54 -1.12 4.97
CA LEU A 84 7.08 -0.77 3.65
C LEU A 84 7.30 0.73 3.47
N GLU A 85 6.32 1.58 3.85
CA GLU A 85 6.45 3.03 3.67
C GLU A 85 7.68 3.60 4.41
N GLY A 86 7.93 3.13 5.63
CA GLY A 86 9.09 3.52 6.43
C GLY A 86 10.41 3.04 5.83
N TYR A 87 10.41 1.85 5.22
CA TYR A 87 11.58 1.30 4.54
C TYR A 87 11.92 2.08 3.26
N LEU A 88 10.91 2.38 2.42
CA LEU A 88 11.09 3.12 1.16
C LEU A 88 11.66 4.53 1.35
N LYS A 89 11.46 5.16 2.52
CA LYS A 89 12.05 6.47 2.86
C LYS A 89 13.58 6.41 3.02
N LYS A 90 14.15 5.24 3.26
CA LYS A 90 15.59 5.03 3.47
C LYS A 90 16.34 4.69 2.17
N LEU A 91 15.61 4.37 1.10
CA LEU A 91 16.19 3.95 -0.17
C LEU A 91 16.47 5.15 -1.09
N SER A 92 17.48 4.99 -1.95
CA SER A 92 17.69 5.91 -3.07
C SER A 92 16.50 5.86 -4.03
N LYS A 93 16.17 7.00 -4.66
CA LYS A 93 15.08 7.07 -5.65
C LYS A 93 15.44 6.38 -6.98
N ASP A 94 16.72 6.11 -7.20
CA ASP A 94 17.21 5.41 -8.39
C ASP A 94 17.24 3.89 -8.21
N THR A 95 16.91 3.38 -7.02
CA THR A 95 16.86 1.94 -6.78
C THR A 95 15.71 1.31 -7.55
N TYR A 96 16.03 0.37 -8.45
CA TYR A 96 15.03 -0.42 -9.15
C TYR A 96 14.52 -1.54 -8.23
N ILE A 97 13.23 -1.50 -7.91
CA ILE A 97 12.59 -2.39 -6.94
C ILE A 97 11.53 -3.22 -7.64
N VAL A 98 11.50 -4.51 -7.35
CA VAL A 98 10.40 -5.41 -7.68
C VAL A 98 9.77 -5.91 -6.39
N PHE A 99 8.44 -5.81 -6.30
CA PHE A 99 7.67 -6.29 -5.16
C PHE A 99 7.13 -7.71 -5.41
N THR A 100 7.09 -8.53 -4.36
CA THR A 100 6.51 -9.89 -4.37
C THR A 100 5.60 -10.14 -3.18
#